data_AF-A0A2U2BS67-F1
#
_entry.id   AF-A0A2U2BS67-F1
#
_cell.length_a   1.000
_cell.length_b   1.000
_cell.length_c   1.000
_cell.angle_alpha   90.00
_cell.angle_beta   90.00
_cell.angle_gamma   90.00
#
_symmetry.space_group_name_H-M   'P 1'
#
loop_
_entity.id
_entity.type
_entity.pdbx_description
1 polymer ?
#
loop_
_entity_poly.entity_id
_entity_poly.type
_entity_poly.pdbx_seq_one_letter_code
_entity_poly.pdbx_strand_id
1 'polypeptide(L)'
;MQPWRARAPGDGAPFTPKAGLWIVAAAAVGFLVSWLGAGVLELPRRGFVAWHLAATGGFLAVWVVRTGFGFGALLHRWRLGLVAAAAAAGFSAGHVLSQPGAPISAGAALAGDLAWLGGIYAVLDAMLLTVVPVSAVFAATAARAGLSGPGGEILGSGLALLASLAVTAAYHAGFPEFRGAAMLAPLVGNGVIALAYVASRSPASAILAHVALHGAAVLNAPPAGGPLPPHY
;
A
#
# COMPACT_ATOMS: atom_id res chain seq x y z
N MET A 1 5.33 11.17 22.89
CA MET A 1 6.55 10.81 22.14
C MET A 1 6.15 10.29 20.76
N GLN A 2 6.65 10.91 19.69
CA GLN A 2 6.42 10.48 18.31
C GLN A 2 7.37 9.30 18.00
N PRO A 3 6.92 8.15 17.49
CA PRO A 3 7.76 6.96 17.30
C PRO A 3 8.78 7.11 16.16
N TRP A 4 8.66 8.14 15.32
CA TRP A 4 9.72 8.53 14.37
C TRP A 4 10.75 9.49 14.97
N ARG A 5 10.48 10.07 16.16
CA ARG A 5 11.55 10.56 17.02
C ARG A 5 12.12 9.32 17.71
N ALA A 6 13.06 8.68 17.01
CA ALA A 6 13.92 7.68 17.62
C ALA A 6 14.45 8.24 18.96
N ARG A 7 14.65 7.33 19.92
CA ARG A 7 15.40 7.55 21.16
C ARG A 7 16.64 8.39 20.87
N ALA A 8 17.03 9.21 21.84
CA ALA A 8 18.32 9.90 21.81
C ALA A 8 19.42 8.93 21.35
N PRO A 9 20.29 9.35 20.41
CA PRO A 9 21.25 8.47 19.75
C PRO A 9 22.22 7.88 20.77
N GLY A 10 22.13 6.57 20.95
CA GLY A 10 22.98 5.77 21.84
C GLY A 10 23.07 4.31 21.38
N ASP A 11 21.97 3.72 20.89
CA ASP A 11 21.92 2.28 20.62
C ASP A 11 21.53 1.97 19.16
N GLY A 12 22.52 1.98 18.27
CA GLY A 12 22.53 1.10 17.09
C GLY A 12 21.65 1.45 15.88
N ALA A 13 22.07 2.51 15.18
CA ALA A 13 21.83 2.85 13.76
C ALA A 13 20.81 3.98 13.48
N PRO A 14 21.28 5.15 13.00
CA PRO A 14 20.40 6.24 12.59
C PRO A 14 19.62 5.86 11.33
N PHE A 15 18.34 6.24 11.31
CA PHE A 15 17.54 6.31 10.08
C PHE A 15 18.28 7.22 9.08
N THR A 16 19.03 6.64 8.14
CA THR A 16 19.84 7.42 7.19
C THR A 16 18.98 7.88 5.99
N PRO A 17 19.23 9.11 5.48
CA PRO A 17 18.28 9.88 4.67
C PRO A 17 18.20 9.47 3.20
N LYS A 18 18.12 8.17 2.90
CA LYS A 18 17.84 7.67 1.54
C LYS A 18 16.35 7.39 1.32
N ALA A 19 15.46 8.22 1.87
CA ALA A 19 14.01 8.09 1.67
C ALA A 19 13.64 8.04 0.18
N GLY A 20 14.26 8.88 -0.64
CA GLY A 20 14.10 8.85 -2.10
C GLY A 20 14.51 7.51 -2.72
N LEU A 21 15.56 6.85 -2.22
CA LEU A 21 15.98 5.55 -2.74
C LEU A 21 14.94 4.47 -2.45
N TRP A 22 14.34 4.47 -1.25
CA TRP A 22 13.28 3.50 -0.92
C TRP A 22 12.03 3.70 -1.76
N ILE A 23 11.67 4.96 -2.05
CA ILE A 23 10.54 5.30 -2.92
C ILE A 23 10.83 4.85 -4.36
N VAL A 24 12.01 5.15 -4.89
CA VAL A 24 12.43 4.72 -6.23
C VAL A 24 12.51 3.20 -6.33
N ALA A 25 13.06 2.54 -5.32
CA ALA A 25 13.13 1.07 -5.26
C ALA A 25 11.73 0.44 -5.19
N ALA A 26 10.81 0.98 -4.38
CA ALA A 26 9.43 0.52 -4.33
C ALA A 26 8.72 0.70 -5.67
N ALA A 27 8.90 1.85 -6.34
CA ALA A 27 8.35 2.10 -7.67
C ALA A 27 8.91 1.12 -8.71
N ALA A 28 10.23 0.88 -8.70
CA ALA A 28 10.89 -0.05 -9.62
C ALA A 28 10.45 -1.50 -9.39
N VAL A 29 10.43 -1.96 -8.13
CA VAL A 29 9.96 -3.31 -7.77
C VAL A 29 8.50 -3.47 -8.18
N GLY A 30 7.64 -2.51 -7.83
CA GLY A 30 6.23 -2.54 -8.21
C GLY A 30 6.04 -2.64 -9.72
N PHE A 31 6.70 -1.76 -10.48
CA PHE A 31 6.64 -1.79 -11.94
C PHE A 31 7.12 -3.14 -12.51
N LEU A 32 8.30 -3.62 -12.08
CA LEU A 32 8.89 -4.85 -12.61
C LEU A 32 8.05 -6.08 -12.28
N VAL A 33 7.50 -6.16 -11.07
CA VAL A 33 6.64 -7.28 -10.65
C VAL A 33 5.39 -7.34 -11.51
N SER A 34 4.70 -6.20 -11.70
CA SER A 34 3.51 -6.12 -12.53
C SER A 34 3.81 -6.35 -14.01
N TRP A 35 4.84 -5.71 -14.55
CA TRP A 35 5.22 -5.83 -15.95
C TRP A 35 5.65 -7.24 -16.31
N LEU A 36 6.55 -7.85 -15.54
CA LEU A 36 6.99 -9.22 -15.79
C LEU A 36 5.86 -10.21 -15.53
N GLY A 37 5.21 -10.13 -14.38
CA GLY A 37 4.22 -11.12 -13.97
C GLY A 37 2.96 -11.10 -14.83
N ALA A 38 2.46 -9.91 -15.17
CA ALA A 38 1.21 -9.75 -15.90
C ALA A 38 1.42 -9.53 -17.39
N GLY A 39 2.37 -8.68 -17.78
CA GLY A 39 2.57 -8.28 -19.17
C GLY A 39 3.44 -9.22 -20.00
N VAL A 40 4.44 -9.87 -19.39
CA VAL A 40 5.38 -10.75 -20.12
C VAL A 40 5.06 -12.22 -19.90
N LEU A 41 4.85 -12.61 -18.65
CA LEU A 41 4.60 -14.01 -18.26
C LEU A 41 3.11 -14.37 -18.27
N GLU A 42 2.22 -13.37 -18.32
CA GLU A 42 0.76 -13.54 -18.32
C GLU A 42 0.27 -14.51 -17.23
N LEU A 43 0.85 -14.39 -16.02
CA LEU A 43 0.57 -15.32 -14.93
C LEU A 43 -0.91 -15.26 -14.56
N PRO A 44 -1.57 -16.42 -14.36
CA PRO A 44 -2.94 -16.43 -13.85
C PRO A 44 -2.97 -15.80 -12.45
N ARG A 45 -4.10 -15.21 -12.07
CA ARG A 45 -4.28 -14.44 -10.83
C ARG A 45 -3.59 -15.02 -9.58
N ARG A 46 -3.78 -16.31 -9.30
CA ARG A 46 -3.15 -16.98 -8.14
C ARG A 46 -1.63 -17.06 -8.26
N GLY A 47 -1.12 -17.35 -9.47
CA GLY A 47 0.31 -17.36 -9.78
C GLY A 47 0.94 -15.97 -9.69
N PHE A 48 0.22 -14.93 -10.14
CA PHE A 48 0.67 -13.55 -9.99
C PHE A 48 0.87 -13.17 -8.52
N VAL A 49 -0.05 -13.53 -7.62
CA VAL A 49 0.12 -13.24 -6.19
C VAL A 49 1.31 -13.98 -5.59
N ALA A 50 1.58 -15.22 -6.00
CA ALA A 50 2.78 -15.95 -5.56
C ALA A 50 4.07 -15.25 -6.02
N TRP A 51 4.10 -14.81 -7.28
CA TRP A 51 5.19 -14.00 -7.84
C TRP A 51 5.38 -12.68 -7.10
N HIS A 52 4.28 -11.96 -6.86
CA HIS A 52 4.25 -10.70 -6.13
C HIS A 52 4.72 -10.89 -4.68
N LEU A 53 4.26 -11.95 -3.99
CA LEU A 53 4.72 -12.31 -2.64
C LEU A 53 6.22 -12.56 -2.59
N ALA A 54 6.78 -13.29 -3.54
CA ALA A 54 8.22 -13.56 -3.57
C ALA A 54 9.03 -12.27 -3.75
N ALA A 55 8.70 -11.47 -4.78
CA ALA A 55 9.47 -10.28 -5.13
C ALA A 55 9.24 -9.12 -4.14
N THR A 56 7.99 -8.74 -3.91
CA THR A 56 7.63 -7.67 -2.96
C THR A 56 7.96 -8.07 -1.54
N GLY A 57 7.71 -9.32 -1.14
CA GLY A 57 8.09 -9.82 0.19
C GLY A 57 9.59 -9.76 0.44
N GLY A 58 10.41 -10.12 -0.56
CA GLY A 58 11.86 -9.98 -0.50
C GLY A 58 12.31 -8.51 -0.32
N PHE A 59 11.73 -7.61 -1.11
CA PHE A 59 11.97 -6.17 -0.95
C PHE A 59 11.59 -5.65 0.44
N LEU A 60 10.39 -6.01 0.92
CA LEU A 60 9.89 -5.60 2.24
C LEU A 60 10.75 -6.16 3.38
N ALA A 61 11.23 -7.40 3.26
CA ALA A 61 12.15 -7.98 4.24
C ALA A 61 13.45 -7.18 4.33
N VAL A 62 14.05 -6.82 3.19
CA VAL A 62 15.25 -5.97 3.14
C VAL A 62 14.96 -4.59 3.73
N TRP A 63 13.84 -3.98 3.38
CA TRP A 63 13.44 -2.68 3.91
C TRP A 63 13.26 -2.70 5.43
N VAL A 64 12.55 -3.71 5.98
CA VAL A 64 12.33 -3.88 7.42
C VAL A 64 13.67 -4.03 8.16
N VAL A 65 14.55 -4.91 7.69
CA VAL A 65 15.87 -5.14 8.33
C VAL A 65 16.73 -3.88 8.28
N ARG A 66 16.72 -3.14 7.17
CA ARG A 66 17.56 -1.95 6.99
C ARG A 66 17.04 -0.69 7.68
N THR A 67 15.72 -0.61 7.94
CA THR A 67 15.10 0.57 8.56
C THR A 67 14.71 0.35 10.02
N GLY A 68 14.69 -0.89 10.49
CA GLY A 68 14.18 -1.25 11.81
C GLY A 68 12.67 -1.06 11.95
N PHE A 69 11.92 -1.07 10.84
CA PHE A 69 10.47 -0.93 10.87
C PHE A 69 9.82 -2.11 11.59
N GLY A 70 9.46 -1.91 12.86
CA GLY A 70 8.92 -2.95 13.73
C GLY A 70 7.40 -2.94 13.87
N PHE A 71 6.85 -4.04 14.38
CA PHE A 71 5.41 -4.19 14.69
C PHE A 71 4.85 -3.08 15.60
N GLY A 72 5.69 -2.49 16.46
CA GLY A 72 5.29 -1.35 17.29
C GLY A 72 4.81 -0.13 16.49
N ALA A 73 5.27 0.03 15.24
CA ALA A 73 4.78 1.07 14.35
C ALA A 73 3.30 0.85 13.96
N LEU A 74 2.86 -0.40 13.80
CA LEU A 74 1.47 -0.75 13.49
C LEU A 74 0.53 -0.43 14.65
N LEU A 75 1.02 -0.59 15.89
CA LEU A 75 0.26 -0.32 17.11
C LEU A 75 0.26 1.17 17.48
N HIS A 76 1.07 1.99 16.80
CA HIS A 76 1.08 3.42 17.07
C HIS A 76 -0.24 4.07 16.65
N ARG A 77 -0.85 4.80 17.59
CA ARG A 77 -2.15 5.49 17.42
C ARG A 77 -3.22 4.56 16.85
N TRP A 78 -3.19 3.27 17.22
CA TRP A 78 -4.06 2.23 16.67
C TRP A 78 -5.55 2.61 16.70
N ARG A 79 -6.03 3.32 17.73
CA ARG A 79 -7.43 3.80 17.79
C ARG A 79 -7.78 4.74 16.65
N LEU A 80 -6.93 5.74 16.39
CA LEU A 80 -7.11 6.65 15.25
C LEU A 80 -6.87 5.91 13.93
N GLY A 81 -5.95 4.95 13.92
CA GLY A 81 -5.71 4.06 12.80
C GLY A 81 -6.98 3.28 12.42
N LEU A 82 -7.68 2.70 13.40
CA LEU A 82 -8.93 1.97 13.19
C LEU A 82 -10.06 2.88 12.69
N VAL A 83 -10.21 4.08 13.25
CA VAL A 83 -11.22 5.04 12.79
C VAL A 83 -10.95 5.46 11.34
N ALA A 84 -9.70 5.79 11.01
CA ALA A 84 -9.31 6.15 9.66
C ALA A 84 -9.44 4.96 8.69
N ALA A 85 -9.11 3.75 9.14
CA ALA A 85 -9.30 2.51 8.38
C ALA A 85 -10.77 2.30 8.04
N ALA A 86 -11.66 2.41 9.04
CA ALA A 86 -13.09 2.22 8.85
C ALA A 86 -13.68 3.23 7.87
N ALA A 87 -13.27 4.50 7.95
CA ALA A 87 -13.71 5.54 7.02
C ALA A 87 -13.23 5.25 5.58
N ALA A 88 -11.94 4.96 5.39
CA ALA A 88 -11.37 4.66 4.07
C ALA A 88 -11.89 3.33 3.49
N ALA A 89 -12.06 2.30 4.34
CA ALA A 89 -12.68 1.04 3.98
C ALA A 89 -14.14 1.23 3.56
N GLY A 90 -14.94 1.96 4.35
CA GLY A 90 -16.34 2.24 4.03
C GLY A 90 -16.49 2.94 2.67
N PHE A 91 -15.66 3.95 2.40
CA PHE A 91 -15.63 4.61 1.09
C PHE A 91 -15.22 3.64 -0.03
N SER A 92 -14.07 2.97 0.11
CA SER A 92 -13.45 2.22 -1.00
C SER A 92 -14.16 0.88 -1.25
N ALA A 93 -14.45 0.12 -0.20
CA ALA A 93 -15.24 -1.11 -0.29
C ALA A 93 -16.68 -0.80 -0.70
N GLY A 94 -17.30 0.27 -0.17
CA GLY A 94 -18.63 0.70 -0.58
C GLY A 94 -18.70 1.05 -2.06
N HIS A 95 -17.68 1.73 -2.60
CA HIS A 95 -17.58 1.96 -4.04
C HIS A 95 -17.52 0.65 -4.83
N VAL A 96 -16.68 -0.31 -4.45
CA VAL A 96 -16.59 -1.62 -5.11
C VAL A 96 -17.90 -2.39 -5.05
N LEU A 97 -18.55 -2.45 -3.88
CA LEU A 97 -19.82 -3.15 -3.69
C LEU A 97 -20.99 -2.48 -4.43
N SER A 98 -20.85 -1.20 -4.80
CA SER A 98 -21.86 -0.50 -5.60
C SER A 98 -21.77 -0.80 -7.10
N GLN A 99 -20.69 -1.44 -7.55
CA GLN A 99 -20.52 -1.84 -8.95
C GLN A 99 -21.31 -3.13 -9.24
N PRO A 100 -21.73 -3.37 -10.50
CA PRO A 100 -22.35 -4.64 -10.89
C PRO A 100 -21.44 -5.82 -10.55
N GLY A 101 -21.93 -6.77 -9.77
CA GLY A 101 -21.17 -7.96 -9.39
C GLY A 101 -21.27 -9.09 -10.41
N ALA A 102 -20.31 -10.01 -10.35
CA ALA A 102 -20.31 -11.26 -11.12
C ALA A 102 -20.44 -12.48 -10.19
N PRO A 103 -20.70 -13.69 -10.72
CA PRO A 103 -20.70 -14.91 -9.90
C PRO A 103 -19.37 -15.10 -9.16
N ILE A 104 -19.45 -15.37 -7.85
CA ILE A 104 -18.29 -15.58 -6.98
C ILE A 104 -18.06 -17.07 -6.68
N SER A 105 -16.83 -17.39 -6.28
CA SER A 105 -16.50 -18.67 -5.64
C SER A 105 -17.38 -18.89 -4.39
N ALA A 106 -17.62 -20.15 -4.02
CA ALA A 106 -18.35 -20.52 -2.79
C ALA A 106 -17.53 -21.47 -1.90
N GLY A 107 -17.92 -21.58 -0.63
CA GLY A 107 -17.34 -22.52 0.33
C GLY A 107 -15.82 -22.34 0.53
N ALA A 108 -15.07 -23.44 0.48
CA ALA A 108 -13.62 -23.44 0.69
C ALA A 108 -12.86 -22.62 -0.37
N ALA A 109 -13.36 -22.55 -1.60
CA ALA A 109 -12.76 -21.74 -2.66
C ALA A 109 -12.84 -20.25 -2.33
N LEU A 110 -14.00 -19.78 -1.85
CA LEU A 110 -14.17 -18.40 -1.39
C LEU A 110 -13.25 -18.07 -0.21
N ALA A 111 -13.16 -18.97 0.77
CA ALA A 111 -12.26 -18.77 1.91
C ALA A 111 -10.78 -18.67 1.45
N GLY A 112 -10.38 -19.50 0.48
CA GLY A 112 -9.06 -19.42 -0.16
C GLY A 112 -8.83 -18.10 -0.88
N ASP A 113 -9.80 -17.62 -1.66
CA ASP A 113 -9.70 -16.36 -2.39
C ASP A 113 -9.66 -15.15 -1.43
N LEU A 114 -10.44 -15.18 -0.33
CA LEU A 114 -10.38 -14.15 0.71
C LEU A 114 -9.03 -14.12 1.41
N ALA A 115 -8.47 -15.28 1.79
CA ALA A 115 -7.16 -15.34 2.44
C ALA A 115 -6.03 -14.89 1.50
N TRP A 116 -6.07 -15.34 0.24
CA TRP A 116 -5.02 -15.13 -0.73
C TRP A 116 -5.07 -13.72 -1.35
N LEU A 117 -6.22 -13.36 -1.95
CA LEU A 117 -6.42 -12.09 -2.66
C LEU A 117 -6.83 -10.96 -1.71
N GLY A 118 -7.78 -11.23 -0.81
CA GLY A 118 -8.25 -10.24 0.17
C GLY A 118 -7.24 -9.96 1.28
N GLY A 119 -6.45 -10.98 1.67
CA GLY A 119 -5.49 -10.90 2.76
C GLY A 119 -4.06 -10.66 2.27
N ILE A 120 -3.38 -11.73 1.84
CA ILE A 120 -1.94 -11.71 1.55
C ILE A 120 -1.60 -10.66 0.49
N TYR A 121 -2.29 -10.69 -0.65
CA TYR A 121 -2.07 -9.74 -1.72
C TYR A 121 -2.33 -8.29 -1.28
N ALA A 122 -3.46 -8.03 -0.62
CA ALA A 122 -3.81 -6.70 -0.14
C ALA A 122 -2.82 -6.12 0.90
N VAL A 123 -2.26 -6.96 1.78
CA VAL A 123 -1.24 -6.55 2.74
C VAL A 123 0.05 -6.16 2.03
N LEU A 124 0.47 -6.94 1.02
CA LEU A 124 1.67 -6.64 0.23
C LEU A 124 1.50 -5.34 -0.55
N ASP A 125 0.36 -5.15 -1.22
CA ASP A 125 0.04 -3.92 -1.93
C ASP A 125 0.00 -2.72 -0.97
N ALA A 126 -0.69 -2.82 0.17
CA ALA A 126 -0.72 -1.74 1.15
C ALA A 126 0.68 -1.36 1.64
N MET A 127 1.54 -2.37 1.86
CA MET A 127 2.91 -2.16 2.29
C MET A 127 3.73 -1.43 1.22
N LEU A 128 3.71 -1.96 0.00
CA LEU A 128 4.50 -1.45 -1.12
C LEU A 128 4.04 -0.07 -1.57
N LEU A 129 2.73 0.08 -1.83
CA LEU A 129 2.15 1.26 -2.46
C LEU A 129 1.96 2.42 -1.48
N THR A 130 1.80 2.12 -0.18
CA THR A 130 1.45 3.13 0.82
C THR A 130 2.42 3.18 1.99
N VAL A 131 2.63 2.09 2.74
CA VAL A 131 3.39 2.14 4.00
C VAL A 131 4.85 2.56 3.76
N VAL A 132 5.55 1.93 2.82
CA VAL A 132 6.95 2.25 2.51
C VAL A 132 7.14 3.70 2.08
N PRO A 133 6.47 4.22 1.03
CA PRO A 133 6.69 5.59 0.58
C PRO A 133 6.28 6.65 1.62
N VAL A 134 5.15 6.46 2.31
CA VAL A 134 4.70 7.41 3.34
C VAL A 134 5.66 7.43 4.53
N SER A 135 6.08 6.27 5.02
CA SER A 135 7.04 6.18 6.14
C SER A 135 8.38 6.80 5.78
N ALA A 136 8.86 6.57 4.55
CA ALA A 136 10.12 7.13 4.07
C ALA A 136 10.08 8.67 4.06
N VAL A 137 9.00 9.26 3.57
CA VAL A 137 8.83 10.72 3.58
C VAL A 137 8.75 11.27 5.00
N PHE A 138 7.92 10.67 5.86
CA PHE A 138 7.76 11.15 7.25
C PHE A 138 9.06 11.10 8.04
N ALA A 139 9.86 10.06 7.86
CA ALA A 139 11.13 9.97 8.55
C ALA A 139 12.17 10.95 7.96
N ALA A 140 12.16 11.21 6.65
CA ALA A 140 13.00 12.25 6.05
C ALA A 140 12.63 13.68 6.48
N THR A 141 11.33 13.98 6.63
CA THR A 141 10.89 15.30 7.10
C THR A 141 11.16 15.48 8.59
N ALA A 142 10.95 14.43 9.40
CA ALA A 142 11.28 14.44 10.83
C ALA A 142 12.78 14.70 11.11
N ALA A 143 13.67 14.25 10.22
CA ALA A 143 15.11 14.46 10.34
C ALA A 143 15.57 15.90 9.99
N ARG A 144 14.71 16.73 9.40
CA ARG A 144 15.06 18.09 8.96
C ARG A 144 14.63 19.14 10.00
N ALA A 145 15.60 19.82 10.60
CA ALA A 145 15.40 20.82 11.64
C ALA A 145 14.42 21.96 11.26
N GLY A 146 14.32 22.32 9.98
CA GLY A 146 13.42 23.37 9.50
C GLY A 146 11.96 22.95 9.23
N LEU A 147 11.62 21.66 9.40
CA LEU A 147 10.30 21.11 9.05
C LEU A 147 9.47 20.65 10.27
N SER A 148 9.84 21.08 11.48
CA SER A 148 9.17 20.67 12.72
C SER A 148 7.88 21.43 13.06
N GLY A 149 7.53 22.47 12.30
CA GLY A 149 6.32 23.28 12.50
C GLY A 149 5.11 22.81 11.67
N PRO A 150 3.93 23.44 11.84
CA PRO A 150 2.71 23.07 11.12
C PRO A 150 2.86 23.07 9.59
N GLY A 151 3.60 24.04 9.03
CA GLY A 151 3.90 24.08 7.59
C GLY A 151 4.74 22.90 7.12
N GLY A 152 5.68 22.44 7.96
CA GLY A 152 6.47 21.24 7.69
C GLY A 152 5.65 19.95 7.77
N GLU A 153 4.67 19.88 8.67
CA GLU A 153 3.73 18.76 8.74
C GLU A 153 2.81 18.70 7.51
N ILE A 154 2.30 19.83 7.05
CA ILE A 154 1.49 19.93 5.82
C ILE A 154 2.33 19.51 4.62
N LEU A 155 3.52 20.08 4.46
CA LEU A 155 4.43 19.73 3.36
C LEU A 155 4.80 18.24 3.38
N GLY A 156 5.15 17.70 4.55
CA GLY A 156 5.49 16.29 4.69
C GLY A 156 4.32 15.35 4.39
N SER A 157 3.11 15.74 4.77
CA SER A 157 1.88 15.00 4.45
C SER A 157 1.59 15.02 2.95
N GLY A 158 1.71 16.18 2.30
CA GLY A 158 1.56 16.31 0.85
C GLY A 158 2.59 15.49 0.07
N LEU A 159 3.87 15.57 0.47
CA LEU A 159 4.94 14.79 -0.15
C LEU A 159 4.75 13.28 0.06
N ALA A 160 4.22 12.85 1.20
CA ALA A 160 3.95 11.44 1.49
C ALA A 160 2.84 10.89 0.59
N LEU A 161 1.76 11.65 0.39
CA LEU A 161 0.69 11.31 -0.54
C LEU A 161 1.21 11.22 -1.98
N LEU A 162 1.99 12.22 -2.43
CA LEU A 162 2.59 12.22 -3.76
C LEU A 162 3.52 11.03 -3.98
N ALA A 163 4.35 10.69 -2.99
CA ALA A 163 5.23 9.52 -3.07
C ALA A 163 4.44 8.20 -3.19
N SER A 164 3.38 8.05 -2.40
CA SER A 164 2.50 6.87 -2.48
C SER A 164 1.80 6.77 -3.83
N LEU A 165 1.26 7.88 -4.35
CA LEU A 165 0.64 7.91 -5.67
C LEU A 165 1.64 7.63 -6.80
N ALA A 166 2.88 8.11 -6.69
CA ALA A 166 3.92 7.82 -7.67
C ALA A 166 4.28 6.32 -7.72
N VAL A 167 4.43 5.68 -6.54
CA VAL A 167 4.65 4.22 -6.47
C VAL A 167 3.42 3.46 -6.99
N THR A 168 2.22 3.93 -6.68
CA THR A 168 0.95 3.36 -7.20
C THR A 168 0.90 3.43 -8.72
N ALA A 169 1.23 4.58 -9.30
CA ALA A 169 1.27 4.78 -10.74
C ALA A 169 2.30 3.85 -11.41
N ALA A 170 3.49 3.73 -10.83
CA ALA A 170 4.53 2.84 -11.34
C ALA A 170 4.11 1.37 -11.30
N TYR A 171 3.56 0.91 -10.17
CA TYR A 171 3.02 -0.45 -10.04
C TYR A 171 1.95 -0.73 -11.09
N HIS A 172 0.99 0.18 -11.25
CA HIS A 172 -0.12 -0.03 -12.18
C HIS A 172 0.33 0.10 -13.65
N ALA A 173 1.31 0.96 -13.96
CA ALA A 173 1.86 1.10 -15.30
C ALA A 173 2.53 -0.19 -15.81
N GLY A 174 2.94 -1.09 -14.91
CA GLY A 174 3.45 -2.40 -15.30
C GLY A 174 2.38 -3.29 -15.95
N PHE A 175 1.11 -3.17 -15.59
CA PHE A 175 0.04 -3.96 -16.19
C PHE A 175 -0.36 -3.39 -17.57
N PRO A 176 -0.64 -4.24 -18.58
CA PRO A 176 -1.18 -3.83 -19.88
C PRO A 176 -2.50 -3.05 -19.80
N GLU A 177 -3.39 -3.40 -18.88
CA GLU A 177 -4.75 -2.84 -18.75
C GLU A 177 -4.82 -1.41 -18.20
N PHE A 178 -3.83 -0.97 -17.42
CA PHE A 178 -3.84 0.36 -16.81
C PHE A 178 -3.13 1.37 -17.72
N ARG A 179 -3.87 1.88 -18.71
CA ARG A 179 -3.42 2.93 -19.64
C ARG A 179 -4.42 4.09 -19.69
N GLY A 180 -3.92 5.32 -19.87
CA GLY A 180 -4.75 6.52 -19.95
C GLY A 180 -5.69 6.67 -18.74
N ALA A 181 -6.98 6.84 -19.00
CA ALA A 181 -8.00 7.04 -17.97
C ALA A 181 -8.17 5.85 -17.01
N ALA A 182 -7.79 4.62 -17.41
CA ALA A 182 -7.87 3.44 -16.54
C ALA A 182 -6.94 3.57 -15.32
N MET A 183 -5.90 4.40 -15.38
CA MET A 183 -5.02 4.69 -14.25
C MET A 183 -5.72 5.46 -13.11
N LEU A 184 -6.84 6.14 -13.38
CA LEU A 184 -7.47 7.02 -12.40
C LEU A 184 -8.05 6.24 -11.22
N ALA A 185 -8.73 5.12 -11.48
CA ALA A 185 -9.37 4.32 -10.44
C ALA A 185 -8.37 3.84 -9.35
N PRO A 186 -7.24 3.18 -9.69
CA PRO A 186 -6.28 2.76 -8.66
C PRO A 186 -5.60 3.95 -7.95
N LEU A 187 -5.36 5.07 -8.64
CA LEU A 187 -4.79 6.27 -8.01
C LEU A 187 -5.75 6.90 -7.00
N VAL A 188 -7.03 7.01 -7.32
CA VAL A 188 -8.04 7.53 -6.40
C VAL A 188 -8.22 6.59 -5.21
N GLY A 189 -8.37 5.28 -5.48
CA GLY A 189 -8.52 4.26 -4.45
C GLY A 189 -7.35 4.25 -3.47
N ASN A 190 -6.11 4.14 -3.97
CA ASN A 190 -4.94 4.16 -3.10
C ASN A 190 -4.70 5.54 -2.47
N GLY A 191 -5.09 6.64 -3.13
CA GLY A 191 -5.03 7.99 -2.56
C GLY A 191 -5.87 8.13 -1.28
N VAL A 192 -7.09 7.58 -1.25
CA VAL A 192 -7.94 7.54 -0.05
C VAL A 192 -7.30 6.70 1.06
N ILE A 193 -6.70 5.56 0.71
CA ILE A 193 -6.04 4.66 1.66
C ILE A 193 -4.76 5.31 2.24
N ALA A 194 -3.96 5.98 1.40
CA ALA A 194 -2.80 6.73 1.83
C ALA A 194 -3.17 7.91 2.71
N LEU A 195 -4.29 8.60 2.41
CA LEU A 195 -4.83 9.66 3.24
C LEU A 195 -5.19 9.16 4.64
N ALA A 196 -5.77 7.97 4.76
CA ALA A 196 -6.04 7.35 6.07
C ALA A 196 -4.76 7.20 6.90
N TYR A 197 -3.66 6.74 6.28
CA TYR A 197 -2.37 6.65 6.96
C TYR A 197 -1.83 8.04 7.33
N VAL A 198 -1.83 8.98 6.39
CA VAL A 198 -1.31 10.34 6.64
C VAL A 198 -2.06 11.04 7.76
N ALA A 199 -3.40 10.95 7.79
CA ALA A 199 -4.24 11.56 8.79
C ALA A 199 -4.13 10.90 10.18
N SER A 200 -4.13 9.56 10.23
CA SER A 200 -4.04 8.84 11.50
C SER A 200 -2.62 8.79 12.07
N ARG A 201 -1.61 8.88 11.20
CA ARG A 201 -0.20 8.53 11.46
C ARG A 201 -0.03 7.07 11.92
N SER A 202 -0.90 6.17 11.45
CA SER A 202 -0.85 4.73 11.76
C SER A 202 -0.80 3.90 10.46
N PRO A 203 0.27 3.13 10.20
CA PRO A 203 0.35 2.29 9.00
C PRO A 203 -0.78 1.26 8.94
N ALA A 204 -1.28 0.83 10.10
CA ALA A 204 -2.41 -0.09 10.21
C ALA A 204 -3.66 0.42 9.49
N SER A 205 -3.87 1.74 9.40
CA SER A 205 -5.05 2.26 8.72
C SER A 205 -5.03 1.98 7.22
N ALA A 206 -3.86 2.09 6.58
CA ALA A 206 -3.72 1.78 5.17
C ALA A 206 -3.92 0.28 4.92
N ILE A 207 -3.27 -0.57 5.72
CA ILE A 207 -3.35 -2.03 5.60
C ILE A 207 -4.80 -2.51 5.71
N LEU A 208 -5.48 -2.11 6.78
CA LEU A 208 -6.86 -2.55 7.04
C LEU A 208 -7.82 -2.04 5.97
N ALA A 209 -7.66 -0.80 5.51
CA ALA A 209 -8.49 -0.26 4.44
C ALA A 209 -8.25 -0.98 3.09
N HIS A 210 -7.00 -1.33 2.77
CA HIS A 210 -6.66 -2.11 1.58
C HIS A 210 -7.24 -3.53 1.65
N VAL A 211 -7.05 -4.22 2.77
CA VAL A 211 -7.62 -5.57 3.00
C VAL A 211 -9.13 -5.55 2.84
N ALA A 212 -9.81 -4.53 3.37
CA ALA A 212 -11.26 -4.38 3.19
C ALA A 212 -11.65 -4.14 1.72
N LEU A 213 -10.89 -3.30 1.00
CA LEU A 213 -11.10 -3.03 -0.43
C LEU A 213 -10.99 -4.31 -1.27
N HIS A 214 -9.91 -5.09 -1.12
CA HIS A 214 -9.74 -6.33 -1.86
C HIS A 214 -10.70 -7.42 -1.41
N GLY A 215 -11.02 -7.50 -0.11
CA GLY A 215 -12.05 -8.41 0.39
C GLY A 215 -13.41 -8.13 -0.26
N ALA A 216 -13.80 -6.86 -0.35
CA ALA A 216 -15.01 -6.45 -1.08
C ALA A 216 -14.94 -6.80 -2.57
N ALA A 217 -13.77 -6.66 -3.19
CA ALA A 217 -13.58 -7.06 -4.59
C ALA A 217 -13.71 -8.57 -4.80
N VAL A 218 -13.24 -9.40 -3.86
CA VAL A 218 -13.45 -10.86 -3.89
C VAL A 218 -14.94 -11.20 -3.73
N LEU A 219 -15.65 -10.47 -2.87
CA LEU A 219 -17.08 -10.70 -2.59
C LEU A 219 -18.02 -10.18 -3.68
N ASN A 220 -17.61 -9.19 -4.47
CA ASN A 220 -18.43 -8.63 -5.55
C ASN A 220 -18.00 -9.13 -6.95
N ALA A 221 -16.75 -9.57 -7.11
CA ALA A 221 -16.14 -9.90 -8.39
C ALA A 221 -16.44 -8.84 -9.48
N PRO A 222 -16.00 -7.57 -9.28
CA PRO A 222 -16.30 -6.51 -10.23
C PRO A 222 -15.71 -6.80 -11.63
N PRO A 223 -16.24 -6.16 -12.69
CA PRO A 223 -15.77 -6.35 -14.06
C PRO A 223 -14.27 -6.07 -14.24
N ALA A 224 -13.73 -6.42 -15.43
CA ALA A 224 -12.33 -6.21 -15.76
C ALA A 224 -11.85 -4.77 -15.45
N GLY A 225 -10.70 -4.65 -14.77
CA GLY A 225 -10.18 -3.37 -14.27
C GLY A 225 -10.56 -3.05 -12.82
N GLY A 226 -11.17 -4.01 -12.11
CA GLY A 226 -11.42 -3.93 -10.68
C GLY A 226 -10.13 -4.03 -9.82
N PRO A 227 -10.27 -4.03 -8.48
CA PRO A 227 -9.12 -3.96 -7.57
C PRO A 227 -8.25 -5.22 -7.53
N LEU A 228 -8.57 -6.29 -8.25
CA LEU A 228 -7.86 -7.57 -8.13
C LEU A 228 -6.88 -7.77 -9.30
N PRO A 229 -5.68 -8.35 -9.04
CA PRO A 229 -4.60 -8.50 -10.03
C PRO A 229 -4.99 -9.51 -11.13
N PRO A 230 -4.27 -9.58 -12.27
CA PRO A 230 -4.81 -9.57 -13.62
C PRO A 230 -5.94 -10.53 -13.97
N HIS A 231 -6.67 -10.16 -15.02
CA HIS A 231 -7.92 -10.79 -15.48
C HIS A 231 -7.75 -11.75 -16.68
N TYR A 232 -6.54 -12.23 -16.97
CA TYR A 232 -6.31 -13.25 -18.00
C TYR A 232 -6.73 -14.65 -17.53
#